data_AF-A0A820ICH0-F1
#
_entry.id   AF-A0A820ICH0-F1
#
_cell.length_a   1.000
_cell.length_b   1.000
_cell.length_c   1.000
_cell.angle_alpha   90.00
_cell.angle_beta   90.00
_cell.angle_gamma   90.00
#
_symmetry.space_group_name_H-M   'P 1'
#
loop_
_entity.id
_entity.type
_entity.pdbx_description
1 polymer ?
#
loop_
_entity_poly.entity_id
_entity_poly.type
_entity_poly.pdbx_seq_one_letter_code
_entity_poly.pdbx_strand_id
1 'polypeptide(L)'
;LSRLRSISKHFHRLCTEQLNRGYFQLEIIVHDLQKQIKTKLPRRESERHKHPLSTKFDIISSLDSRIQWLKLTFGSSIQNSLCCFYPGRLLDEIYSVLNHLKTQQSFTNPRTLLQETRDMSSMAIEHFREHIEPKLQQTRFASLTNLRNNLSTFSSNNNTTTNSNTFVCHHYKRSTNVILRRQISTLNSRIYKQNVIVKSQKYQMKHYKQLLYTRTKIFNKSSST
;
A
#
# COMPACT_ATOMS: atom_id res chain seq x y z
N LEU A 1 7.08 34.88 -12.78
CA LEU A 1 6.89 33.55 -13.43
C LEU A 1 7.42 32.37 -12.60
N SER A 2 8.66 32.38 -12.11
CA SER A 2 9.23 31.27 -11.30
C SER A 2 8.45 30.90 -10.02
N ARG A 3 7.98 31.90 -9.23
CA ARG A 3 7.11 31.66 -8.05
C ARG A 3 5.78 30.99 -8.40
N LEU A 4 5.16 31.35 -9.54
CA LEU A 4 3.92 30.73 -10.01
C LEU A 4 4.12 29.25 -10.36
N ARG A 5 5.29 28.89 -10.92
CA ARG A 5 5.69 27.48 -11.14
C ARG A 5 5.89 26.71 -9.83
N SER A 6 6.36 27.37 -8.77
CA SER A 6 6.44 26.74 -7.44
C SER A 6 5.05 26.52 -6.83
N ILE A 7 4.15 27.49 -6.99
CA ILE A 7 2.75 27.39 -6.56
C ILE A 7 2.03 26.26 -7.31
N SER A 8 2.22 26.11 -8.62
CA SER A 8 1.59 25.02 -9.38
C SER A 8 2.08 23.63 -8.92
N LYS A 9 3.38 23.48 -8.62
CA LYS A 9 3.92 22.24 -8.04
C LYS A 9 3.39 21.96 -6.63
N HIS A 10 3.32 23.01 -5.80
CA HIS A 10 2.80 22.89 -4.43
C HIS A 10 1.31 22.54 -4.43
N PHE A 11 0.51 23.24 -5.22
CA PHE A 11 -0.91 22.98 -5.39
C PHE A 11 -1.15 21.58 -5.96
N HIS A 12 -0.42 21.18 -7.00
CA HIS A 12 -0.49 19.83 -7.56
C HIS A 12 -0.19 18.75 -6.49
N ARG A 13 0.81 18.99 -5.64
CA ARG A 13 1.13 18.10 -4.52
C ARG A 13 -0.03 18.02 -3.52
N LEU A 14 -0.59 19.15 -3.10
CA LEU A 14 -1.71 19.19 -2.16
C LEU A 14 -2.94 18.47 -2.72
N CYS A 15 -3.31 18.73 -3.98
CA CYS A 15 -4.43 18.04 -4.63
C CYS A 15 -4.19 16.52 -4.73
N THR A 16 -2.96 16.11 -5.07
CA THR A 16 -2.57 14.70 -5.10
C THR A 16 -2.74 14.04 -3.74
N GLU A 17 -2.25 14.69 -2.68
CA GLU A 17 -2.37 14.19 -1.30
C GLU A 17 -3.83 14.09 -0.88
N GLN A 18 -4.63 15.11 -1.20
CA GLN A 18 -6.04 15.16 -0.84
C GLN A 18 -6.86 14.07 -1.56
N LEU A 19 -6.61 13.86 -2.86
CA LEU A 19 -7.31 12.83 -3.65
C LEU A 19 -6.94 11.42 -3.18
N ASN A 20 -5.66 11.14 -2.96
CA ASN A 20 -5.22 9.85 -2.44
C ASN A 20 -5.81 9.59 -1.04
N ARG A 21 -5.76 10.58 -0.16
CA ARG A 21 -6.33 10.49 1.19
C ARG A 21 -7.83 10.25 1.13
N GLY A 22 -8.56 11.00 0.30
CA GLY A 22 -10.00 10.82 0.10
C GLY A 22 -10.32 9.41 -0.35
N TYR A 23 -9.61 8.89 -1.35
CA TYR A 23 -9.80 7.52 -1.83
C TYR A 23 -9.60 6.46 -0.73
N PHE A 24 -8.52 6.52 0.05
CA PHE A 24 -8.29 5.56 1.13
C PHE A 24 -9.29 5.70 2.28
N GLN A 25 -9.69 6.93 2.60
CA GLN A 25 -10.70 7.17 3.62
C GLN A 25 -12.06 6.63 3.18
N LEU A 26 -12.40 6.75 1.91
CA LEU A 26 -13.62 6.21 1.32
C LEU A 26 -13.68 4.69 1.45
N GLU A 27 -12.58 3.99 1.16
CA GLU A 27 -12.47 2.53 1.32
C GLU A 27 -12.83 2.09 2.75
N ILE A 28 -12.26 2.77 3.76
CA ILE A 28 -12.52 2.47 5.17
C ILE A 28 -14.00 2.72 5.52
N ILE A 29 -14.53 3.88 5.13
CA ILE A 29 -15.93 4.25 5.42
C ILE A 29 -16.91 3.23 4.84
N VAL A 30 -16.73 2.86 3.57
CA VAL A 30 -17.64 1.94 2.89
C VAL A 30 -17.58 0.55 3.51
N HIS A 31 -16.38 0.04 3.78
CA HIS A 31 -16.20 -1.25 4.45
C HIS A 31 -16.86 -1.29 5.84
N ASP A 32 -16.67 -0.25 6.64
CA ASP A 32 -17.24 -0.18 7.99
C ASP A 32 -18.77 -0.07 7.95
N LEU A 33 -19.33 0.73 7.05
CA LEU A 33 -20.77 0.83 6.85
C LEU A 33 -21.38 -0.51 6.40
N GLN A 34 -20.73 -1.20 5.47
CA GLN A 34 -21.18 -2.51 5.00
C GLN A 34 -21.22 -3.52 6.16
N LYS A 35 -20.18 -3.55 7.00
CA LYS A 35 -20.11 -4.41 8.19
C LYS A 35 -21.21 -4.07 9.18
N GLN A 36 -21.43 -2.79 9.47
CA GLN A 36 -22.46 -2.33 10.42
C GLN A 36 -23.88 -2.64 9.98
N ILE A 37 -24.19 -2.55 8.68
CA ILE A 37 -25.52 -2.89 8.17
C ILE A 37 -25.70 -4.41 8.13
N LYS A 38 -24.66 -5.15 7.73
CA LYS A 38 -24.70 -6.61 7.64
C LYS A 38 -25.03 -7.28 8.97
N THR A 39 -24.60 -6.72 10.11
CA THR A 39 -24.95 -7.26 11.43
C THR A 39 -26.41 -7.04 11.83
N LYS A 40 -27.08 -6.04 11.23
CA LYS A 40 -28.50 -5.71 11.47
C LYS A 40 -29.44 -6.42 10.49
N LEU A 41 -28.91 -7.09 9.48
CA LEU A 41 -29.72 -7.81 8.48
C LEU A 41 -30.06 -9.23 8.97
N PRO A 42 -31.25 -9.75 8.61
CA PRO A 42 -31.58 -11.15 8.80
C PRO A 42 -30.56 -12.08 8.13
N ARG A 43 -30.37 -13.28 8.70
CA ARG A 43 -29.48 -14.30 8.10
C ARG A 43 -30.07 -14.92 6.83
N ARG A 44 -31.39 -15.09 6.75
CA ARG A 44 -32.08 -15.69 5.61
C ARG A 44 -32.29 -14.65 4.50
N GLU A 45 -31.98 -15.04 3.26
CA GLU A 45 -32.05 -14.14 2.11
C GLU A 45 -33.48 -13.66 1.81
N SER A 46 -34.48 -14.53 1.96
CA SER A 46 -35.89 -14.19 1.75
C SER A 46 -36.41 -13.11 2.73
N GLU A 47 -35.90 -13.09 3.96
CA GLU A 47 -36.19 -12.07 4.96
C GLU A 47 -35.37 -10.79 4.70
N ARG A 48 -34.13 -10.95 4.21
CA ARG A 48 -33.25 -9.83 3.85
C ARG A 48 -33.88 -8.94 2.79
N HIS A 49 -34.40 -9.49 1.70
CA HIS A 49 -34.98 -8.70 0.60
C HIS A 49 -36.19 -7.84 1.02
N LYS A 50 -36.90 -8.24 2.08
CA LYS A 50 -38.05 -7.48 2.62
C LYS A 50 -37.63 -6.46 3.68
N HIS A 51 -36.38 -6.48 4.12
CA HIS A 51 -35.90 -5.64 5.21
C HIS A 51 -35.66 -4.19 4.75
N PRO A 52 -36.06 -3.17 5.54
CA PRO A 52 -35.87 -1.75 5.18
C PRO A 52 -34.41 -1.36 4.89
N LEU A 53 -33.45 -2.06 5.47
CA LEU A 53 -32.01 -1.83 5.21
C LEU A 53 -31.46 -2.55 3.97
N SER A 54 -32.23 -3.40 3.30
CA SER A 54 -31.75 -4.17 2.14
C SER A 54 -31.25 -3.24 1.03
N THR A 55 -32.05 -2.26 0.64
CA THR A 55 -31.67 -1.31 -0.41
C THR A 55 -30.41 -0.53 -0.05
N LYS A 56 -30.27 -0.10 1.22
CA LYS A 56 -29.05 0.58 1.68
C LYS A 56 -27.83 -0.34 1.61
N PHE A 57 -27.99 -1.61 1.99
CA PHE A 57 -26.94 -2.61 1.88
C PHE A 57 -26.51 -2.86 0.43
N ASP A 58 -27.48 -3.00 -0.48
CA ASP A 58 -27.21 -3.25 -1.90
C ASP A 58 -26.45 -2.09 -2.55
N ILE A 59 -26.83 -0.85 -2.23
CA ILE A 59 -26.11 0.35 -2.69
C ILE A 59 -24.67 0.33 -2.16
N ILE A 60 -24.47 0.13 -0.86
CA ILE A 60 -23.14 0.11 -0.25
C ILE A 60 -22.28 -1.03 -0.82
N SER A 61 -22.86 -2.21 -1.03
CA SER A 61 -22.15 -3.36 -1.60
C SER A 61 -21.76 -3.13 -3.07
N SER A 62 -22.59 -2.40 -3.83
CA SER A 62 -22.27 -1.98 -5.19
C SER A 62 -21.10 -0.99 -5.20
N LEU A 63 -21.12 0.02 -4.32
CA LEU A 63 -20.03 0.98 -4.15
C LEU A 63 -18.73 0.32 -3.72
N ASP A 64 -18.78 -0.59 -2.74
CA ASP A 64 -17.63 -1.38 -2.25
C ASP A 64 -16.96 -2.14 -3.40
N SER A 65 -17.77 -2.81 -4.21
CA SER A 65 -17.28 -3.48 -5.42
C SER A 65 -16.58 -2.49 -6.35
N ARG A 66 -17.12 -1.30 -6.57
CA ARG A 66 -16.48 -0.30 -7.45
C ARG A 66 -15.14 0.18 -6.90
N ILE A 67 -15.08 0.48 -5.61
CA ILE A 67 -13.84 0.86 -4.93
C ILE A 67 -12.79 -0.26 -5.04
N GLN A 68 -13.19 -1.51 -4.84
CA GLN A 68 -12.25 -2.64 -4.95
C GLN A 68 -11.68 -2.80 -6.36
N TRP A 69 -12.48 -2.58 -7.41
CA TRP A 69 -11.97 -2.62 -8.79
C TRP A 69 -11.01 -1.47 -9.09
N LEU A 70 -11.26 -0.28 -8.57
CA LEU A 70 -10.32 0.85 -8.65
C LEU A 70 -9.03 0.52 -7.88
N LYS A 71 -9.11 -0.16 -6.73
CA LYS A 71 -7.95 -0.58 -5.94
C LYS A 71 -7.10 -1.60 -6.70
N LEU A 72 -7.74 -2.57 -7.33
CA LEU A 72 -7.04 -3.57 -8.14
C LEU A 72 -6.31 -2.92 -9.33
N THR A 73 -6.91 -1.89 -9.93
CA THR A 73 -6.35 -1.22 -11.11
C THR A 73 -5.25 -0.21 -10.73
N PHE A 74 -5.53 0.70 -9.80
CA PHE A 74 -4.64 1.81 -9.48
C PHE A 74 -3.74 1.56 -8.28
N GLY A 75 -4.07 0.57 -7.43
CA GLY A 75 -3.46 0.40 -6.11
C GLY A 75 -1.94 0.26 -6.16
N SER A 76 -1.41 -0.55 -7.07
CA SER A 76 0.05 -0.71 -7.23
C SER A 76 0.71 0.60 -7.67
N SER A 77 0.11 1.32 -8.60
CA SER A 77 0.66 2.57 -9.14
C SER A 77 0.64 3.71 -8.12
N ILE A 78 -0.43 3.79 -7.32
CA ILE A 78 -0.54 4.77 -6.22
C ILE A 78 0.45 4.42 -5.09
N GLN A 79 0.55 3.14 -4.70
CA GLN A 79 1.48 2.69 -3.65
C GLN A 79 2.94 2.95 -4.02
N ASN A 80 3.30 2.75 -5.29
CA ASN A 80 4.64 3.03 -5.81
C ASN A 80 4.87 4.52 -6.12
N SER A 81 3.92 5.39 -5.82
CA SER A 81 3.97 6.83 -6.11
C SER A 81 4.21 7.16 -7.59
N LEU A 82 3.77 6.27 -8.48
CA LEU A 82 3.89 6.42 -9.93
C LEU A 82 2.78 7.31 -10.49
N CYS A 83 1.59 7.28 -9.87
CA CYS A 83 0.50 8.19 -10.17
C CYS A 83 -0.33 8.49 -8.91
N CYS A 84 -1.06 9.60 -8.95
CA CYS A 84 -2.09 9.90 -7.97
C CYS A 84 -3.44 9.30 -8.40
N PHE A 85 -4.35 9.15 -7.45
CA PHE A 85 -5.75 8.96 -7.78
C PHE A 85 -6.24 10.21 -8.51
N TYR A 86 -6.66 10.04 -9.76
CA TYR A 86 -7.04 11.12 -10.67
C TYR A 86 -8.56 11.25 -10.94
N PRO A 87 -9.41 10.22 -10.71
CA PRO A 87 -10.87 10.34 -10.88
C PRO A 87 -11.56 11.17 -9.78
N GLY A 88 -11.19 12.44 -9.57
CA GLY A 88 -11.75 13.28 -8.50
C GLY A 88 -13.28 13.37 -8.51
N ARG A 89 -13.89 13.57 -9.69
CA ARG A 89 -15.34 13.59 -9.89
C ARG A 89 -16.04 12.31 -9.36
N LEU A 90 -15.41 11.15 -9.55
CA LEU A 90 -15.93 9.88 -9.06
C LEU A 90 -15.89 9.80 -7.53
N LEU A 91 -14.85 10.35 -6.88
CA LEU A 91 -14.82 10.45 -5.41
C LEU A 91 -15.96 11.31 -4.90
N ASP A 92 -16.14 12.49 -5.51
CA ASP A 92 -17.19 13.43 -5.11
C ASP A 92 -18.57 12.79 -5.21
N GLU A 93 -18.83 12.04 -6.29
CA GLU A 93 -20.10 11.32 -6.46
C GLU A 93 -20.29 10.24 -5.39
N ILE A 94 -19.28 9.41 -5.12
CA ILE A 94 -19.43 8.36 -4.10
C ILE A 94 -19.64 9.00 -2.71
N TYR A 95 -18.93 10.07 -2.37
CA TYR A 95 -19.16 10.80 -1.13
C TYR A 95 -20.57 11.40 -1.06
N SER A 96 -21.07 11.93 -2.17
CA SER A 96 -22.46 12.39 -2.29
C SER A 96 -23.43 11.25 -1.97
N VAL A 97 -23.27 10.07 -2.59
CA VAL A 97 -24.13 8.90 -2.32
C VAL A 97 -24.11 8.51 -0.84
N LEU A 98 -22.92 8.46 -0.24
CA LEU A 98 -22.74 8.11 1.17
C LEU A 98 -23.38 9.13 2.11
N ASN A 99 -23.33 10.43 1.77
CA ASN A 99 -23.96 11.46 2.57
C ASN A 99 -25.50 11.36 2.51
N HIS A 100 -26.05 11.13 1.32
CA HIS A 100 -27.48 10.88 1.13
C HIS A 100 -27.97 9.64 1.90
N LEU A 101 -27.18 8.57 1.94
CA LEU A 101 -27.50 7.35 2.71
C LEU A 101 -27.61 7.60 4.22
N LYS A 102 -26.87 8.59 4.74
CA LYS A 102 -26.90 8.99 6.16
C LYS A 102 -28.09 9.89 6.48
N THR A 103 -28.44 10.81 5.60
CA THR A 103 -29.46 11.85 5.87
C THR A 103 -30.88 11.41 5.51
N GLN A 104 -31.05 10.56 4.50
CA GLN A 104 -32.38 10.17 4.01
C GLN A 104 -32.77 8.74 4.38
N GLN A 105 -34.07 8.56 4.65
CA GLN A 105 -34.67 7.26 4.92
C GLN A 105 -34.85 6.44 3.62
N SER A 106 -35.10 7.10 2.49
CA SER A 106 -35.40 6.48 1.19
C SER A 106 -34.57 7.10 0.05
N PHE A 107 -34.29 6.29 -0.98
CA PHE A 107 -33.59 6.70 -2.19
C PHE A 107 -34.57 6.67 -3.37
N THR A 108 -34.79 7.82 -4.03
CA THR A 108 -35.75 7.91 -5.14
C THR A 108 -35.28 7.15 -6.39
N ASN A 109 -33.99 7.23 -6.73
CA ASN A 109 -33.42 6.58 -7.93
C ASN A 109 -32.01 5.98 -7.69
N PRO A 110 -31.88 4.95 -6.85
CA PRO A 110 -30.57 4.38 -6.52
C PRO A 110 -29.89 3.68 -7.70
N ARG A 111 -30.66 3.13 -8.64
CA ARG A 111 -30.11 2.41 -9.81
C ARG A 111 -29.34 3.33 -10.75
N THR A 112 -29.92 4.48 -11.09
CA THR A 112 -29.29 5.47 -11.99
C THR A 112 -27.99 5.99 -11.41
N LEU A 113 -27.99 6.38 -10.14
CA LEU A 113 -26.80 6.87 -9.44
C LEU A 113 -25.68 5.83 -9.38
N LEU A 114 -26.03 4.57 -9.09
CA LEU A 114 -25.07 3.46 -9.10
C LEU A 114 -24.54 3.18 -10.50
N GLN A 115 -25.37 3.34 -11.53
CA GLN A 115 -24.96 3.20 -12.92
C GLN A 115 -23.98 4.30 -13.33
N GLU A 116 -24.28 5.57 -13.02
CA GLU A 116 -23.36 6.69 -13.26
C GLU A 116 -22.01 6.48 -12.56
N THR A 117 -22.04 6.04 -11.29
CA THR A 117 -20.82 5.69 -10.54
C THR A 117 -20.03 4.57 -11.23
N ARG A 118 -20.73 3.57 -11.77
CA ARG A 118 -20.12 2.46 -12.50
C ARG A 118 -19.50 2.91 -13.81
N ASP A 119 -20.20 3.75 -14.58
CA ASP A 119 -19.74 4.23 -15.88
C ASP A 119 -18.50 5.11 -15.71
N MET A 120 -18.52 6.03 -14.74
CA MET A 120 -17.34 6.80 -14.35
C MET A 120 -16.16 5.91 -13.92
N SER A 121 -16.42 4.86 -13.14
CA SER A 121 -15.36 3.92 -12.74
C SER A 121 -14.77 3.16 -13.94
N SER A 122 -15.60 2.78 -14.91
CA SER A 122 -15.17 2.06 -16.11
C SER A 122 -14.33 2.96 -17.01
N MET A 123 -14.80 4.18 -17.27
CA MET A 123 -14.06 5.19 -18.04
C MET A 123 -12.70 5.51 -17.40
N ALA A 124 -12.64 5.63 -16.08
CA ALA A 124 -11.38 5.85 -15.36
C ALA A 124 -10.42 4.66 -15.47
N ILE A 125 -10.92 3.43 -15.45
CA ILE A 125 -10.07 2.24 -15.57
C ILE A 125 -9.53 2.12 -17.01
N GLU A 126 -10.39 2.31 -18.00
CA GLU A 126 -10.04 2.27 -19.42
C GLU A 126 -8.99 3.33 -19.76
N HIS A 127 -9.27 4.60 -19.42
CA HIS A 127 -8.32 5.69 -19.65
C HIS A 127 -6.97 5.43 -18.97
N PHE A 128 -6.97 4.86 -17.76
CA PHE A 128 -5.71 4.50 -17.09
C PHE A 128 -4.93 3.45 -17.88
N ARG A 129 -5.56 2.36 -18.29
CA ARG A 129 -4.92 1.26 -19.01
C ARG A 129 -4.39 1.68 -20.37
N GLU A 130 -5.12 2.53 -21.07
CA GLU A 130 -4.76 2.97 -22.42
C GLU A 130 -3.71 4.08 -22.42
N HIS A 131 -3.81 5.04 -21.50
CA HIS A 131 -3.06 6.30 -21.60
C HIS A 131 -2.05 6.51 -20.49
N ILE A 132 -2.31 5.99 -19.28
CA ILE A 132 -1.48 6.28 -18.09
C ILE A 132 -0.51 5.13 -17.85
N GLU A 133 -1.01 3.91 -17.70
CA GLU A 133 -0.21 2.72 -17.40
C GLU A 133 0.97 2.50 -18.37
N PRO A 134 0.80 2.63 -19.71
CA PRO A 134 1.90 2.43 -20.64
C PRO A 134 3.03 3.46 -20.43
N LYS A 135 2.68 4.72 -20.13
CA LYS A 135 3.65 5.78 -19.85
C LYS A 135 4.42 5.53 -18.56
N LEU A 136 3.76 4.98 -17.55
CA LEU A 136 4.40 4.59 -16.28
C LEU A 136 5.38 3.44 -16.50
N GLN A 137 4.99 2.43 -17.28
CA GLN A 137 5.85 1.29 -17.62
C GLN A 137 7.07 1.75 -18.45
N GLN A 138 6.86 2.56 -19.48
CA GLN A 138 7.96 3.09 -20.30
C GLN A 138 8.98 3.88 -19.47
N THR A 139 8.51 4.70 -18.53
CA THR A 139 9.39 5.43 -17.59
C THR A 139 10.19 4.47 -16.72
N ARG A 140 9.57 3.38 -16.25
CA ARG A 140 10.24 2.35 -15.44
C ARG A 140 11.33 1.63 -16.23
N PHE A 141 11.04 1.24 -17.48
CA PHE A 141 12.02 0.58 -18.36
C PHE A 141 13.18 1.52 -18.71
N ALA A 142 12.91 2.78 -19.03
CA ALA A 142 13.95 3.77 -19.28
C ALA A 142 14.87 4.00 -18.06
N SER A 143 14.30 3.94 -16.85
CA SER A 143 15.09 4.04 -15.61
C SER A 143 16.04 2.84 -15.44
N LEU A 144 15.58 1.63 -15.80
CA LEU A 144 16.36 0.39 -15.71
C LEU A 144 17.46 0.33 -16.78
N THR A 145 17.19 0.78 -18.01
CA THR A 145 18.21 0.86 -19.06
C THR A 145 19.29 1.88 -18.72
N ASN A 146 18.93 3.03 -18.14
CA ASN A 146 19.90 3.99 -17.62
C ASN A 146 20.77 3.41 -16.50
N LEU A 147 20.20 2.63 -15.58
CA LEU A 147 20.99 1.93 -14.54
C LEU A 147 21.93 0.87 -15.14
N ARG A 148 21.48 0.11 -16.16
CA ARG A 148 22.31 -0.87 -16.88
C ARG A 148 23.45 -0.20 -17.65
N ASN A 149 23.18 0.95 -18.25
CA ASN A 149 24.19 1.74 -18.95
C ASN A 149 25.19 2.33 -17.95
N ASN A 150 24.73 2.84 -16.79
CA ASN A 150 25.63 3.31 -15.73
C ASN A 150 26.51 2.20 -15.13
N LEU A 151 26.04 0.94 -15.10
CA LEU A 151 26.87 -0.19 -14.63
C LEU A 151 27.91 -0.64 -15.68
N SER A 152 27.65 -0.41 -16.96
CA SER A 152 28.62 -0.65 -18.04
C SER A 152 29.59 0.52 -18.26
N THR A 153 29.35 1.66 -17.61
CA THR A 153 30.19 2.88 -17.72
C THR A 153 31.06 3.12 -16.47
N PHE A 154 31.44 2.07 -15.72
CA PHE A 154 32.56 2.17 -14.77
C PHE A 154 33.94 2.22 -15.47
N SER A 155 33.96 2.25 -16.80
CA SER A 155 35.07 2.78 -17.59
C SER A 155 34.61 4.05 -18.32
N SER A 156 35.31 5.16 -18.04
CA SER A 156 35.28 6.47 -18.71
C SER A 156 34.22 7.52 -18.29
N ASN A 157 34.69 8.39 -17.40
CA ASN A 157 34.56 9.86 -17.33
C ASN A 157 33.35 10.61 -17.93
N ASN A 158 32.78 11.44 -17.04
CA ASN A 158 32.38 12.86 -17.12
C ASN A 158 31.26 13.35 -18.06
N ASN A 159 30.31 14.01 -17.38
CA ASN A 159 29.51 15.17 -17.79
C ASN A 159 28.48 14.99 -18.91
N THR A 160 27.24 14.64 -18.53
CA THR A 160 26.04 15.10 -19.24
C THR A 160 24.91 15.45 -18.28
N THR A 161 24.64 16.75 -18.17
CA THR A 161 23.46 17.33 -17.54
C THR A 161 22.24 17.03 -18.41
N THR A 162 21.52 15.94 -18.15
CA THR A 162 20.24 15.65 -18.82
C THR A 162 19.07 16.04 -17.93
N ASN A 163 18.44 17.14 -18.33
CA ASN A 163 17.28 17.77 -17.73
C ASN A 163 16.05 16.87 -17.90
N SER A 164 15.91 15.85 -17.06
CA SER A 164 14.76 14.95 -17.05
C SER A 164 13.72 15.48 -16.05
N ASN A 165 12.66 16.10 -16.57
CA ASN A 165 11.43 16.38 -15.82
C ASN A 165 10.70 15.07 -15.49
N THR A 166 11.30 14.22 -14.66
CA THR A 166 10.59 13.15 -13.99
C THR A 166 9.96 13.76 -12.74
N PHE A 167 8.70 14.15 -12.84
CA PHE A 167 7.87 14.44 -11.68
C PHE A 167 7.60 13.13 -10.94
N VAL A 168 8.63 12.61 -10.27
CA VAL A 168 8.50 11.55 -9.27
C VAL A 168 7.85 12.20 -8.06
N CYS A 169 6.59 11.84 -7.81
CA CYS A 169 5.87 12.22 -6.60
C CYS A 169 6.58 11.60 -5.40
N HIS A 170 7.58 12.31 -4.85
CA HIS A 170 8.52 11.81 -3.85
C HIS A 170 7.93 11.67 -2.43
N HIS A 171 6.61 11.55 -2.30
CA HIS A 171 5.94 11.71 -1.01
C HIS A 171 4.84 10.68 -0.73
N TYR A 172 5.22 9.39 -0.71
CA TYR A 172 4.51 8.35 0.03
C TYR A 172 5.42 7.46 0.89
N LYS A 173 6.57 7.97 1.36
CA LYS A 173 7.44 7.22 2.30
C LYS A 173 6.82 6.99 3.69
N ARG A 174 5.65 7.57 3.99
CA ARG A 174 5.12 7.59 5.37
C ARG A 174 4.10 6.48 5.72
N SER A 175 3.45 5.82 4.75
CA SER A 175 2.34 4.89 5.04
C SER A 175 2.59 3.41 4.68
N THR A 176 3.60 3.09 3.86
CA THR A 176 4.01 1.69 3.57
C THR A 176 4.86 1.04 4.68
N ASN A 177 5.15 1.78 5.75
CA ASN A 177 6.08 1.36 6.77
C ASN A 177 5.47 0.44 7.84
N VAL A 178 4.14 0.24 7.93
CA VAL A 178 3.55 -0.53 9.03
C VAL A 178 3.85 -2.03 8.92
N ILE A 179 3.72 -2.61 7.71
CA ILE A 179 3.99 -4.04 7.48
C ILE A 179 5.50 -4.32 7.57
N LEU A 180 6.32 -3.47 6.94
CA LEU A 180 7.78 -3.57 7.01
C LEU A 180 8.31 -3.39 8.44
N ARG A 181 7.77 -2.44 9.23
CA ARG A 181 8.13 -2.28 10.65
C ARG A 181 7.72 -3.49 11.48
N ARG A 182 6.59 -4.12 11.17
CA ARG A 182 6.13 -5.35 11.85
C ARG A 182 7.06 -6.54 11.53
N GLN A 183 7.49 -6.66 10.27
CA GLN A 183 8.50 -7.65 9.86
C GLN A 183 9.88 -7.40 10.50
N ILE A 184 10.35 -6.15 10.55
CA ILE A 184 11.60 -5.78 11.21
C ILE A 184 11.55 -6.04 12.73
N SER A 185 10.44 -5.71 13.39
CA SER A 185 10.24 -5.96 14.83
C SER A 185 10.26 -7.45 15.17
N THR A 186 9.59 -8.28 14.36
CA THR A 186 9.61 -9.74 14.52
C THR A 186 10.98 -10.34 14.26
N LEU A 187 11.72 -9.84 13.27
CA LEU A 187 13.10 -10.25 13.01
C LEU A 187 14.04 -9.86 14.17
N ASN A 188 13.94 -8.63 14.68
CA ASN A 188 14.77 -8.18 15.81
C ASN A 188 14.52 -9.03 17.07
N SER A 189 13.26 -9.42 17.32
CA SER A 189 12.91 -10.33 18.42
C SER A 189 13.52 -11.73 18.24
N ARG A 190 13.57 -12.24 17.00
CA ARG A 190 14.20 -13.53 16.68
C ARG A 190 15.72 -13.47 16.83
N ILE A 191 16.36 -12.41 16.35
CA ILE A 191 17.80 -12.16 16.48
C ILE A 191 18.19 -12.07 17.95
N TYR A 192 17.42 -11.36 18.77
CA TYR A 192 17.67 -11.27 20.21
C TYR A 192 17.64 -12.65 20.88
N LYS A 193 16.63 -13.48 20.58
CA LYS A 193 16.55 -14.85 21.10
C LYS A 193 17.72 -15.72 20.65
N GLN A 194 18.11 -15.64 19.38
CA GLN A 194 19.28 -16.36 18.86
C GLN A 194 20.58 -15.91 19.54
N ASN A 195 20.77 -14.61 19.76
CA ASN A 195 21.96 -14.08 20.43
C ASN A 195 22.09 -14.57 21.87
N VAL A 196 20.99 -14.72 22.60
CA VAL A 196 20.99 -15.29 23.95
C VAL A 196 21.44 -16.76 23.93
N ILE A 197 20.95 -17.55 22.98
CA ILE A 197 21.33 -18.97 22.80
C ILE A 197 22.81 -19.09 22.41
N VAL A 198 23.27 -18.30 21.44
CA VAL A 198 24.67 -18.32 21.01
C VAL A 198 25.60 -17.92 22.17
N LYS A 199 25.19 -16.97 23.01
CA LYS A 199 25.95 -16.56 24.19
C LYS A 199 26.07 -17.70 25.20
N SER A 200 24.99 -18.43 25.50
CA SER A 200 25.03 -19.56 26.43
C SER A 200 25.89 -20.72 25.89
N GLN A 201 25.76 -21.04 24.60
CA GLN A 201 26.60 -22.04 23.93
C GLN A 201 28.08 -21.68 23.99
N LYS A 202 28.43 -20.39 23.83
CA LYS A 202 29.81 -19.91 23.94
C LYS A 202 30.39 -20.11 25.35
N TYR A 203 29.59 -19.90 26.40
CA TYR A 203 30.00 -20.19 27.79
C TYR A 203 30.20 -21.69 28.02
N GLN A 204 29.27 -22.53 27.56
CA GLN A 204 29.41 -23.98 27.66
C GLN A 204 30.67 -24.48 26.94
N MET A 205 30.92 -24.00 25.72
CA MET A 205 32.11 -24.36 24.96
C MET A 205 33.41 -23.96 25.68
N LYS A 206 33.42 -22.80 26.33
CA LYS A 206 34.57 -22.35 27.14
C LYS A 206 34.79 -23.27 28.35
N HIS A 207 33.72 -23.67 29.03
CA HIS A 207 33.79 -24.60 30.15
C HIS A 207 34.29 -25.99 29.74
N TYR A 208 33.75 -26.55 28.65
CA TYR A 208 34.22 -27.84 28.11
C TYR A 208 35.69 -27.79 27.70
N LYS A 209 36.15 -26.70 27.08
CA LYS A 209 37.56 -26.51 26.72
C LYS A 209 38.47 -26.53 27.96
N GLN A 210 38.03 -25.95 29.08
CA GLN A 210 38.77 -25.99 30.34
C GLN A 210 38.82 -27.39 30.94
N LEU A 211 37.70 -28.13 30.92
CA LEU A 211 37.66 -29.54 31.38
C LEU A 211 38.56 -30.45 30.55
N LEU A 212 38.59 -30.28 29.23
CA LEU A 212 39.49 -31.04 28.37
C LEU A 212 40.96 -30.73 28.68
N TYR A 213 41.31 -29.46 28.92
CA TYR A 213 42.66 -29.06 29.29
C TYR A 213 43.10 -29.62 30.66
N THR A 214 42.22 -29.63 31.66
CA THR A 214 42.55 -30.23 32.96
C THR A 214 42.69 -31.74 32.86
N ARG A 215 41.82 -32.41 32.08
CA ARG A 215 41.88 -33.86 31.86
C ARG A 215 43.15 -34.29 31.15
N THR A 216 43.59 -33.57 30.11
CA THR A 216 44.87 -33.87 29.42
C THR A 216 46.08 -33.61 30.32
N LYS A 217 46.04 -32.55 31.14
CA LYS A 217 47.10 -32.25 32.11
C LYS A 217 47.23 -33.32 33.20
N ILE A 218 46.11 -33.88 33.67
CA ILE A 218 46.10 -35.00 34.63
C ILE A 218 46.63 -36.28 33.97
N PHE A 219 46.15 -36.61 32.78
CA PHE A 219 46.60 -37.81 32.03
C PHE A 219 48.12 -37.81 31.78
N ASN A 220 48.68 -36.68 31.35
CA ASN A 220 50.11 -36.55 31.12
C ASN A 220 50.95 -36.64 32.41
N LYS A 221 50.36 -36.32 33.58
CA LYS A 221 51.03 -36.43 34.87
C LYS A 221 51.03 -37.86 35.41
N SER A 222 50.03 -38.67 35.07
CA SER A 222 49.93 -40.10 35.39
C SER A 222 50.72 -41.03 34.47
N SER A 223 51.25 -40.54 33.34
CA SER A 223 52.11 -41.30 32.41
C SER A 223 53.61 -41.04 32.63
N SER A 224 53.98 -40.31 33.68
CA SER A 224 55.38 -39.98 34.03
C SER A 224 55.80 -40.54 35.40
N THR A 225 55.09 -41.54 35.90
CA THR A 225 55.40 -42.36 37.08
C THR A 225 55.43 -43.81 36.65
#